data_AF-A0A1C6I765-F1
#
_entry.id   AF-A0A1C6I765-F1
#
_cell.length_a   1.000
_cell.length_b   1.000
_cell.length_c   1.000
_cell.angle_alpha   90.00
_cell.angle_beta   90.00
_cell.angle_gamma   90.00
#
_symmetry.space_group_name_H-M   'P 1'
#
loop_
_entity.id
_entity.type
_entity.pdbx_description
1 polymer ?
#
loop_
_entity_poly.entity_id
_entity_poly.type
_entity_poly.pdbx_seq_one_letter_code
_entity_poly.pdbx_strand_id
1 'polypeptide(L)' 'MDFFNSAIDVLQTLVIALGGGLCVWGGINLLEGYGQDNPAANAHVR' A
#
# COMPACT_ATOMS: atom_id res chain seq x y z
N MET A 1 -3.89 26.97 -20.71
CA MET A 1 -3.25 26.06 -19.73
C MET A 1 -4.20 24.95 -19.25
N ASP A 2 -5.46 24.97 -19.64
CA ASP A 2 -6.52 24.13 -19.07
C ASP A 2 -6.35 22.62 -19.30
N PHE A 3 -5.82 22.23 -20.45
CA PHE A 3 -5.52 20.82 -20.75
C PHE A 3 -4.54 20.22 -19.72
N PHE A 4 -3.46 20.93 -19.41
CA PHE A 4 -2.47 20.45 -18.44
C PHE A 4 -3.03 20.43 -17.01
N ASN A 5 -3.84 21.42 -16.64
CA ASN A 5 -4.51 21.42 -15.34
C ASN A 5 -5.45 20.21 -15.19
N SER A 6 -6.23 19.89 -16.22
CA SER A 6 -7.11 18.71 -16.22
C SER A 6 -6.31 17.40 -16.13
N ALA A 7 -5.19 17.29 -16.85
CA ALA A 7 -4.33 16.11 -16.79
C ALA A 7 -3.72 15.90 -15.40
N ILE A 8 -3.29 16.98 -14.74
CA ILE A 8 -2.76 16.94 -13.38
C ILE A 8 -3.83 16.49 -12.39
N ASP A 9 -5.06 16.97 -12.52
CA ASP A 9 -6.16 16.64 -11.61
C ASP A 9 -6.53 15.15 -11.68
N VAL A 10 -6.57 14.58 -12.89
CA VAL A 10 -6.75 13.14 -13.10
C VAL A 10 -5.59 12.35 -12.49
N LEU A 11 -4.34 12.75 -12.75
CA LEU A 11 -3.17 12.07 -12.20
C LEU A 11 -3.17 12.10 -10.66
N GLN A 12 -3.48 13.24 -10.07
CA GLN A 12 -3.55 13.40 -8.62
C GLN A 12 -4.61 12.48 -8.01
N THR A 13 -5.78 12.40 -8.64
CA THR A 13 -6.85 11.48 -8.22
C THR A 13 -6.37 10.03 -8.21
N LEU A 14 -5.68 9.59 -9.26
CA LEU A 14 -5.14 8.23 -9.35
C LEU A 14 -4.07 7.96 -8.29
N VAL A 15 -3.13 8.90 -8.08
CA VAL A 15 -2.06 8.76 -7.08
C VAL A 15 -2.64 8.65 -5.67
N ILE A 16 -3.63 9.49 -5.33
CA ILE A 16 -4.27 9.45 -4.01
C ILE A 16 -5.04 8.14 -3.82
N ALA A 17 -5.80 7.70 -4.83
CA ALA A 17 -6.57 6.46 -4.76
C ALA A 17 -5.66 5.23 -4.60
N LEU A 18 -4.59 5.13 -5.40
CA LEU A 18 -3.62 4.04 -5.32
C LEU A 18 -2.83 4.07 -4.02
N GLY A 19 -2.36 5.26 -3.61
CA GLY A 19 -1.65 5.44 -2.34
C GLY A 19 -2.50 5.07 -1.14
N GLY A 20 -3.76 5.54 -1.10
CA GLY A 20 -4.71 5.18 -0.05
C GLY A 20 -5.01 3.69 -0.02
N GLY A 21 -5.25 3.07 -1.18
CA GLY A 21 -5.47 1.63 -1.29
C GLY A 21 -4.27 0.81 -0.79
N LEU A 22 -3.05 1.19 -1.18
CA LEU A 22 -1.83 0.52 -0.75
C LEU A 22 -1.56 0.71 0.76
N CYS A 23 -1.85 1.90 1.31
CA CYS A 23 -1.71 2.15 2.74
C CYS A 23 -2.67 1.27 3.56
N VAL A 24 -3.93 1.15 3.15
CA VAL A 24 -4.90 0.27 3.83
C VAL A 24 -4.50 -1.19 3.70
N TRP A 25 -4.17 -1.64 2.49
CA TRP A 25 -3.71 -3.01 2.24
C TRP A 25 -2.48 -3.33 3.10
N GLY A 26 -1.43 -2.51 3.01
CA GLY A 26 -0.20 -2.69 3.78
C GLY A 26 -0.48 -2.70 5.29
N GLY A 27 -1.35 -1.81 5.77
CA GLY A 27 -1.78 -1.79 7.17
C GLY A 27 -2.41 -3.10 7.62
N ILE A 28 -3.32 -3.67 6.84
CA ILE A 28 -3.95 -4.97 7.14
C ILE A 28 -2.90 -6.07 7.17
N ASN A 29 -2.05 -6.16 6.15
CA ASN A 29 -0.98 -7.15 6.11
C ASN A 29 -0.07 -7.09 7.35
N LEU A 30 0.28 -5.89 7.83
CA LEU A 30 1.07 -5.74 9.05
C LEU A 30 0.31 -6.24 10.29
N LEU A 31 -0.99 -5.95 10.40
CA LEU A 31 -1.84 -6.41 11.51
C LEU A 31 -2.08 -7.93 11.49
N GLU A 32 -2.12 -8.54 10.31
CA GLU A 32 -2.25 -9.98 10.11
C GLU A 32 -0.93 -10.74 10.34
N GLY A 33 0.17 -10.03 10.61
CA GLY A 33 1.48 -10.65 10.81
C GLY A 33 2.11 -11.08 9.48
N TYR A 34 2.18 -10.18 8.51
CA TYR A 34 2.89 -10.42 7.25
C TYR A 34 4.32 -10.93 7.53
N GLY A 35 4.63 -12.12 7.02
CA GLY A 35 5.91 -12.79 7.24
C GLY A 35 6.00 -13.61 8.54
N GLN A 36 4.95 -13.69 9.35
CA GLN A 36 4.94 -14.44 10.61
C GLN A 36 4.77 -15.96 10.42
N ASP A 37 4.29 -16.43 9.26
CA ASP A 37 4.21 -17.87 8.90
C ASP A 37 5.45 -18.37 8.14
N ASN A 38 6.49 -17.53 8.04
CA ASN A 38 7.75 -17.89 7.41
C ASN A 38 8.63 -18.72 8.37
N PRO A 39 9.20 -19.86 7.95
CA PRO A 39 10.03 -20.70 8.82
C PRO A 39 11.21 -19.99 9.49
N ALA A 40 11.83 -19.00 8.81
CA ALA A 40 12.92 -18.22 9.40
C ALA A 40 12.42 -17.23 10.48
N ALA A 41 11.18 -16.74 10.37
CA ALA A 41 10.58 -15.87 11.38
C ALA A 41 10.18 -16.63 12.66
N ASN A 42 10.09 -17.96 12.59
CA ASN A 42 9.75 -18.86 13.71
C ASN A 42 10.94 -19.69 14.21
N ALA A 43 12.17 -19.40 13.77
CA ALA A 43 13.36 -20.19 14.12
C ALA A 43 13.65 -20.26 15.64
N HIS A 44 13.26 -19.22 16.37
CA HIS A 44 13.30 -19.07 17.83
C HIS A 44 12.10 -19.64 18.62
N VAL A 45 11.01 -20.05 17.95
CA VAL A 45 9.83 -20.66 18.60
C VAL A 45 10.03 -22.18 18.82
N ARG A 46 11.21 -22.71 18.50
CA ARG A 46 11.58 -24.13 18.63
C ARG A 46 12.34 -24.40 19.91
#